data_AF-A0AAE0UUZ4-F1
#
_entry.id   AF-A0AAE0UUZ4-F1
#
_cell.length_a   1.000
_cell.length_b   1.000
_cell.length_c   1.000
_cell.angle_alpha   90.00
_cell.angle_beta   90.00
_cell.angle_gamma   90.00
#
_symmetry.space_group_name_H-M   'P 1'
#
loop_
_entity.id
_entity.type
_entity.pdbx_description
1 polymer ?
#
loop_
_entity_poly.entity_id
_entity_poly.type
_entity_poly.pdbx_seq_one_letter_code
_entity_poly.pdbx_strand_id
1 'polypeptide(L)'
;MRSTMRKIDITKAAGPNKALVPTCLKSTTIVPVPKKQQVRYLNDYRPVALTLIIMKCFERLVLPHIKASIPTNLDSHQFAYCGNRSTEDAISTALHTSLSHLEHPNTYVRMLFVDFSSAFNTIVPHKLVD
;
A
#
# COMPACT_ATOMS: atom_id res chain seq x y z
N MET A 1 7.93 -19.90 -20.41
CA MET A 1 8.62 -18.70 -19.88
C MET A 1 9.21 -19.07 -18.53
N ARG A 2 10.53 -19.32 -18.46
CA ARG A 2 11.19 -19.76 -17.21
C ARG A 2 11.02 -18.66 -16.17
N SER A 3 10.38 -18.99 -15.05
CA SER A 3 10.28 -18.10 -13.88
C SER A 3 11.70 -17.94 -13.31
N THR A 4 12.39 -16.89 -13.71
CA THR A 4 13.67 -16.53 -13.09
C THR A 4 13.37 -15.97 -11.70
N MET A 5 13.48 -16.82 -10.67
CA MET A 5 13.51 -16.39 -9.28
C MET A 5 14.64 -15.37 -9.11
N ARG A 6 14.29 -14.11 -8.88
CA ARG A 6 15.25 -13.10 -8.43
C ARG A 6 15.07 -12.94 -6.92
N LYS A 7 16.11 -13.31 -6.16
CA LYS A 7 16.29 -12.85 -4.79
C LYS A 7 16.76 -11.40 -4.86
N ILE A 8 16.00 -10.49 -4.26
CA ILE A 8 16.38 -9.08 -4.14
C ILE A 8 16.84 -8.85 -2.71
N ASP A 9 18.04 -8.29 -2.55
CA ASP A 9 18.63 -7.95 -1.25
C ASP A 9 18.17 -6.54 -0.85
N ILE A 10 17.40 -6.44 0.23
CA ILE A 10 16.75 -5.20 0.65
C ILE A 10 17.57 -4.61 1.81
N THR A 11 18.48 -3.65 1.53
CA THR A 11 18.96 -2.51 2.38
C THR A 11 20.47 -2.19 2.30
N LYS A 12 20.78 -0.87 2.24
CA LYS A 12 22.07 -0.24 2.59
C LYS A 12 21.80 0.95 3.53
N ALA A 13 22.23 0.90 4.79
CA ALA A 13 22.57 2.07 5.65
C ALA A 13 23.08 1.67 7.06
N ALA A 14 24.24 2.23 7.42
CA ALA A 14 25.19 2.13 8.54
C ALA A 14 25.04 2.86 9.91
N GLY A 15 23.94 2.87 10.69
CA GLY A 15 23.91 3.53 12.02
C GLY A 15 24.59 2.75 13.20
N PRO A 16 24.96 3.40 14.34
CA PRO A 16 25.88 2.87 15.36
C PRO A 16 25.31 1.87 16.39
N ASN A 17 24.00 1.58 16.38
CA ASN A 17 23.37 0.54 17.20
C ASN A 17 22.85 -0.59 16.31
N LYS A 18 23.74 -1.46 15.79
CA LYS A 18 23.37 -2.45 14.78
C LYS A 18 23.32 -3.87 15.31
N ALA A 19 22.10 -4.35 15.58
CA ALA A 19 21.82 -5.77 15.46
C ALA A 19 22.04 -6.22 14.00
N LEU A 20 22.85 -7.26 13.80
CA LEU A 20 23.08 -7.82 12.47
C LEU A 20 21.86 -8.66 12.06
N VAL A 21 21.10 -8.19 11.08
CA VAL A 21 20.02 -8.99 10.47
C VAL A 21 20.64 -9.96 9.45
N PRO A 22 20.45 -11.28 9.58
CA PRO A 22 20.89 -12.26 8.60
C PRO A 22 20.42 -11.94 7.19
N THR A 23 21.28 -12.13 6.18
CA THR A 23 20.98 -11.82 4.77
C THR A 23 19.81 -12.62 4.22
N CYS A 24 19.61 -13.86 4.69
CA CYS A 24 18.46 -14.67 4.33
C CYS A 24 17.13 -14.01 4.72
N LEU A 25 17.07 -13.31 5.86
CA LEU A 25 15.89 -12.57 6.32
C LEU A 25 15.62 -11.29 5.52
N LYS A 26 16.62 -10.80 4.77
CA LYS A 26 16.49 -9.66 3.86
C LYS A 26 16.11 -10.07 2.44
N SER A 27 16.01 -11.37 2.16
CA SER A 27 15.70 -11.89 0.83
C SER A 27 14.21 -12.18 0.69
N THR A 28 13.66 -11.87 -0.48
CA THR A 28 12.28 -12.19 -0.86
C THR A 28 12.20 -12.80 -2.25
N THR A 29 11.21 -13.65 -2.50
CA THR A 29 10.93 -14.20 -3.83
C THR A 29 9.82 -13.40 -4.48
N ILE A 30 10.09 -12.77 -5.63
CA ILE A 30 9.06 -12.03 -6.38
C ILE A 30 8.31 -12.98 -7.30
N VAL A 31 7.00 -13.10 -7.12
CA VAL A 31 6.10 -13.86 -7.98
C VAL A 31 5.23 -12.91 -8.80
N PRO A 32 5.30 -12.95 -10.14
CA PRO A 32 4.44 -12.13 -10.98
C PRO A 32 3.02 -12.72 -11.04
N VAL A 33 2.02 -11.93 -10.64
CA VAL A 33 0.59 -12.31 -10.67
C VAL A 33 -0.13 -11.49 -11.75
N PRO A 34 -0.82 -12.11 -12.73
CA PRO A 34 -1.59 -11.38 -13.74
C PRO A 34 -2.63 -10.43 -13.13
N LYS A 35 -2.70 -9.18 -13.62
CA LYS A 35 -3.77 -8.22 -13.28
C LYS A 35 -5.08 -8.51 -14.01
N LYS A 36 -4.98 -9.13 -15.19
CA LYS A 36 -6.09 -9.35 -16.14
C LYS A 36 -5.88 -10.69 -16.85
N GLN A 37 -6.95 -11.26 -17.41
CA GLN A 37 -6.91 -12.59 -18.03
C GLN A 37 -5.94 -12.67 -19.22
N GLN A 38 -5.92 -11.65 -20.09
CA GLN A 38 -5.01 -11.59 -21.23
C GLN A 38 -3.82 -10.66 -20.93
N VAL A 39 -2.66 -11.25 -20.66
CA VAL A 39 -1.42 -10.50 -20.42
C VAL A 39 -0.73 -10.20 -21.75
N ARG A 40 -0.42 -8.91 -22.00
CA ARG A 40 0.31 -8.47 -23.20
C ARG A 40 1.66 -7.84 -22.88
N TYR A 41 1.77 -7.16 -21.75
CA TYR A 41 2.98 -6.44 -21.33
C TYR A 41 3.41 -6.84 -19.93
N LEU A 42 4.69 -6.62 -19.57
CA LEU A 42 5.19 -6.90 -18.23
C LEU A 42 4.46 -6.11 -17.13
N ASN A 43 3.99 -4.89 -17.46
CA ASN A 43 3.19 -4.05 -16.55
C ASN A 43 1.80 -4.62 -16.24
N ASP A 44 1.36 -5.65 -16.97
CA ASP A 44 0.12 -6.38 -16.69
C ASP A 44 0.28 -7.37 -15.53
N TYR A 45 1.49 -7.55 -15.00
CA TYR A 45 1.72 -8.31 -13.77
C TYR A 45 1.80 -7.39 -12.56
N ARG A 46 1.33 -7.87 -11.41
CA ARG A 46 1.68 -7.34 -10.09
C ARG A 46 2.85 -8.17 -9.55
N PRO A 47 3.99 -7.57 -9.21
CA PRO A 47 5.03 -8.27 -8.47
C PRO A 47 4.54 -8.48 -7.03
N VAL A 48 4.41 -9.73 -6.60
CA VAL A 48 4.08 -10.08 -5.21
C VAL A 48 5.34 -10.58 -4.52
N ALA A 49 5.75 -9.89 -3.46
CA ALA A 49 6.88 -10.29 -2.64
C ALA A 49 6.47 -11.40 -1.67
N LEU A 50 7.01 -12.61 -1.85
CA LEU A 50 6.87 -13.71 -0.91
C LEU A 50 8.01 -13.65 0.11
N THR A 51 7.78 -12.89 1.18
CA THR A 51 8.67 -12.83 2.34
C THR A 51 8.67 -14.14 3.12
N LEU A 52 9.79 -14.44 3.79
CA LEU A 52 9.91 -15.61 4.65
C LEU A 52 8.85 -15.57 5.77
N ILE A 53 8.34 -16.74 6.17
CA ILE A 53 7.31 -16.85 7.22
C ILE A 53 7.76 -16.16 8.51
N ILE A 54 9.03 -16.33 8.89
CA ILE A 54 9.62 -15.67 10.08
C ILE A 54 9.50 -14.14 9.95
N MET A 55 9.76 -13.57 8.77
CA MET A 55 9.63 -12.13 8.54
C MET A 55 8.18 -11.66 8.53
N LYS A 56 7.25 -12.46 8.00
CA LYS A 56 5.81 -12.15 8.11
C LYS A 56 5.33 -12.14 9.56
N CYS A 57 5.81 -13.07 10.39
CA CYS A 57 5.55 -13.06 11.82
C CYS A 57 6.13 -11.81 12.48
N PHE A 58 7.36 -11.44 12.14
CA PHE A 58 7.99 -10.22 12.63
C PHE A 58 7.22 -8.95 12.22
N GLU A 59 6.81 -8.82 10.95
CA GLU A 59 5.96 -7.73 10.47
C GLU A 59 4.67 -7.61 11.30
N ARG A 60 4.01 -8.74 11.62
CA ARG A 60 2.82 -8.76 12.47
C ARG A 60 3.09 -8.33 13.91
N LEU A 61 4.28 -8.63 14.45
CA LEU A 61 4.68 -8.18 15.79
C LEU A 61 5.00 -6.68 15.82
N VAL A 62 5.59 -6.15 14.75
CA VAL A 62 5.94 -4.72 14.65
C VAL A 62 4.72 -3.84 14.33
N LEU A 63 3.74 -4.36 13.59
CA LEU A 63 2.57 -3.59 13.14
C LEU A 63 1.81 -2.86 14.27
N PRO A 64 1.52 -3.44 15.44
CA PRO A 64 0.88 -2.72 16.55
C PRO A 64 1.69 -1.52 17.03
N HIS A 65 3.02 -1.64 17.08
CA HIS A 65 3.90 -0.54 17.49
C HIS A 65 3.86 0.62 16.49
N ILE A 66 3.88 0.30 15.19
CA ILE A 66 3.72 1.31 14.13
C ILE A 66 2.32 1.95 14.22
N LYS A 67 1.27 1.16 14.43
CA LYS A 67 -0.08 1.71 14.56
C LYS A 67 -0.22 2.63 15.77
N ALA A 68 0.47 2.35 16.87
CA ALA A 68 0.48 3.20 18.05
C ALA A 68 1.18 4.56 17.82
N SER A 69 2.10 4.65 16.85
CA SER A 69 2.75 5.92 16.47
C SER A 69 1.98 6.73 15.43
N ILE A 70 0.95 6.15 14.79
CA ILE A 70 0.10 6.88 13.86
C ILE A 70 -0.92 7.69 14.68
N PRO A 71 -1.16 8.98 14.36
CA PRO A 71 -2.17 9.78 15.04
C PRO A 71 -3.55 9.11 15.00
N THR A 72 -4.27 9.16 16.12
CA THR A 72 -5.61 8.56 16.24
C THR A 72 -6.65 9.26 15.37
N ASN A 73 -6.41 10.53 15.03
CA ASN A 73 -7.20 11.35 14.12
C ASN A 73 -6.63 11.31 12.69
N LEU A 74 -6.75 10.16 12.03
CA LEU A 74 -6.62 10.08 10.58
C LEU A 74 -7.73 10.91 9.91
N ASP A 75 -7.51 11.26 8.63
CA ASP A 75 -8.50 11.96 7.81
C ASP A 75 -9.89 11.29 7.91
N SER A 76 -10.93 12.08 8.14
CA SER A 76 -12.32 11.60 8.23
C SER A 76 -12.77 10.90 6.96
N HIS A 77 -12.18 11.24 5.80
CA HIS A 77 -12.46 10.65 4.49
C HIS A 77 -11.44 9.57 4.07
N GLN A 78 -10.56 9.13 4.97
CA GLN A 78 -9.70 7.95 4.75
C GLN A 78 -10.50 6.67 5.04
N PHE A 79 -11.03 6.03 4.01
CA PHE A 79 -11.82 4.80 4.17
C PHE A 79 -11.00 3.50 4.12
N ALA A 80 -9.86 3.52 3.41
CA ALA A 80 -8.99 2.37 3.29
C ALA A 80 -8.08 2.17 4.52
N TYR A 81 -7.84 0.90 4.86
CA TYR A 81 -6.93 0.47 5.94
C TYR A 81 -7.29 0.96 7.35
N CYS A 82 -8.48 1.51 7.54
CA CYS A 82 -9.02 1.91 8.84
C CYS A 82 -9.99 0.84 9.36
N GLY A 83 -10.00 0.61 10.68
CA GLY A 83 -11.00 -0.27 11.29
C GLY A 83 -12.40 0.34 11.16
N ASN A 84 -13.42 -0.51 11.01
CA ASN A 84 -14.82 -0.10 10.90
C ASN A 84 -15.13 0.87 9.74
N ARG A 85 -14.36 0.79 8.65
CA ARG A 85 -14.63 1.52 7.41
C ARG A 85 -14.50 0.57 6.21
N SER A 86 -15.27 0.83 5.18
CA SER A 86 -15.38 0.00 3.98
C SER A 86 -15.38 0.84 2.70
N THR A 87 -15.31 0.15 1.55
CA THR A 87 -15.48 0.80 0.24
C THR A 87 -16.91 1.31 0.03
N GLU A 88 -17.90 0.68 0.68
CA GLU A 88 -19.30 1.11 0.62
C GLU A 88 -19.48 2.44 1.33
N ASP A 89 -18.84 2.63 2.49
CA ASP A 89 -18.86 3.91 3.21
C ASP A 89 -18.28 5.04 2.35
N ALA A 90 -17.20 4.79 1.62
CA ALA A 90 -16.59 5.75 0.71
C ALA A 90 -17.54 6.17 -0.41
N ILE A 91 -18.17 5.18 -1.08
CA ILE A 91 -19.12 5.41 -2.16
C ILE A 91 -20.35 6.14 -1.64
N SER A 92 -20.92 5.68 -0.52
CA SER A 92 -22.08 6.28 0.12
C SER A 92 -21.83 7.74 0.49
N THR A 93 -20.68 8.04 1.11
CA THR A 93 -20.30 9.42 1.47
C THR A 93 -20.18 10.31 0.24
N ALA A 94 -19.51 9.84 -0.82
CA ALA A 94 -19.34 10.60 -2.06
C ALA A 94 -20.69 10.87 -2.76
N LEU A 95 -21.55 9.85 -2.84
CA LEU A 95 -22.88 9.97 -3.43
C LEU A 95 -23.78 10.89 -2.62
N HIS A 96 -23.87 10.70 -1.30
CA HIS A 96 -24.68 11.53 -0.42
C HIS A 96 -24.28 13.00 -0.54
N THR A 97 -22.98 13.30 -0.42
CA THR A 97 -22.46 14.66 -0.55
C THR A 97 -22.81 15.28 -1.91
N SER A 98 -22.71 14.50 -2.98
CA SER A 98 -23.00 14.98 -4.34
C SER A 98 -24.48 15.24 -4.57
N LEU A 99 -25.34 14.31 -4.15
CA LEU A 99 -26.78 14.41 -4.33
C LEU A 99 -27.37 15.54 -3.49
N SER A 100 -26.98 15.65 -2.21
CA SER A 100 -27.42 16.74 -1.34
C SER A 100 -26.99 18.12 -1.87
N HIS A 101 -25.84 18.23 -2.53
CA HIS A 101 -25.46 19.46 -3.21
C HIS A 101 -26.38 19.78 -4.39
N LEU A 102 -26.73 18.77 -5.20
CA LEU A 102 -27.58 18.91 -6.40
C LEU A 102 -29.06 19.18 -6.11
N GLU A 103 -29.52 19.02 -4.87
CA GLU A 103 -30.88 19.41 -4.46
C GLU A 103 -31.11 20.94 -4.55
N HIS A 104 -30.03 21.73 -4.60
CA HIS A 104 -30.11 23.17 -4.73
C HIS A 104 -30.20 23.59 -6.21
N PRO A 105 -31.13 24.50 -6.58
CA PRO A 105 -31.31 24.91 -7.95
C PRO A 105 -30.05 25.61 -8.49
N ASN A 106 -29.78 25.40 -9.79
CA ASN A 106 -28.65 26.00 -10.49
C ASN A 106 -27.26 25.62 -9.94
N THR A 107 -27.14 24.42 -9.35
CA THR A 107 -25.86 23.85 -8.91
C THR A 107 -25.42 22.70 -9.81
N TYR A 108 -24.13 22.34 -9.74
CA TYR A 108 -23.57 21.18 -10.42
C TYR A 108 -22.43 20.59 -9.60
N VAL A 109 -22.08 19.32 -9.85
CA VAL A 109 -20.97 18.63 -9.18
C VAL A 109 -19.92 18.25 -10.23
N ARG A 110 -18.64 18.39 -9.88
CA ARG A 110 -17.51 17.88 -10.66
C ARG A 110 -16.67 16.97 -9.78
N MET A 111 -16.37 15.78 -10.28
CA MET A 111 -15.50 14.82 -9.59
C MET A 111 -14.18 14.70 -10.34
N LEU A 112 -13.07 14.79 -9.59
CA LEU A 112 -11.73 14.54 -10.10
C LEU A 112 -11.24 13.21 -9.52
N PHE A 113 -10.91 12.27 -10.40
CA PHE A 113 -10.34 10.99 -10.01
C PHE A 113 -8.82 11.04 -10.21
N VAL A 114 -8.06 10.87 -9.13
CA VAL A 114 -6.59 10.86 -9.12
C VAL A 114 -6.12 9.48 -8.65
N ASP A 115 -5.18 8.89 -9.38
CA ASP A 115 -4.54 7.62 -9.00
C ASP A 115 -3.02 7.75 -9.05
N PHE A 116 -2.36 7.15 -8.06
CA PHE A 116 -0.90 7.15 -7.99
C PHE A 116 -0.31 6.03 -8.84
N SER A 117 0.61 6.40 -9.75
CA SER A 117 1.38 5.41 -10.49
C SER A 117 2.31 4.63 -9.57
N SER A 118 2.05 3.33 -9.40
CA SER A 118 2.97 2.39 -8.75
C SER A 118 3.32 2.77 -7.30
N ALA A 119 2.31 3.13 -6.50
CA ALA A 119 2.44 3.73 -5.18
C ALA A 119 3.52 3.09 -4.26
N PHE A 120 3.60 1.76 -4.18
CA PHE A 120 4.58 1.08 -3.33
C PHE A 120 6.01 1.05 -3.89
N ASN A 121 6.17 1.20 -5.21
CA ASN A 121 7.48 1.18 -5.86
C ASN A 121 8.10 2.58 -5.95
N THR A 122 7.31 3.64 -5.74
CA THR A 122 7.74 5.04 -5.86
C THR A 122 7.92 5.74 -4.51
N ILE A 123 7.77 5.02 -3.40
CA ILE A 123 8.02 5.53 -2.05
C ILE A 123 9.50 5.95 -1.92
N VAL A 124 9.72 7.13 -1.34
CA VAL A 124 11.04 7.66 -1.04
C VAL A 124 11.34 7.40 0.45
N PRO A 125 12.20 6.42 0.82
CA PRO A 125 12.29 5.93 2.20
C PRO A 125 12.66 6.99 3.24
N HIS A 126 13.51 7.97 2.88
CA HIS A 126 13.90 9.02 3.84
C HIS A 126 12.72 9.93 4.21
N LYS A 127 11.73 10.11 3.32
CA LYS A 127 10.52 10.90 3.62
C LYS A 127 9.50 10.18 4.50
N LEU A 128 9.68 8.88 4.73
CA LEU A 128 8.74 8.06 5.51
C LEU A 128 9.13 7.96 7.00
N VAL A 129 10.38 8.30 7.33
CA VAL A 129 10.96 8.09 8.67
C VAL A 129 11.08 9.41 9.46
N ASP A 130 10.88 10.55 8.80
CA ASP A 130 10.78 11.89 9.40
C ASP A 130 9.34 12.17 9.88
#